data_AF-F9EKM4-F1
#
_entry.id   AF-F9EKM4-F1
#
_cell.length_a   1.000
_cell.length_b   1.000
_cell.length_c   1.000
_cell.angle_alpha   90.00
_cell.angle_beta   90.00
_cell.angle_gamma   90.00
#
_symmetry.space_group_name_H-M   'P 1'
#
loop_
_entity.id
_entity.type
_entity.pdbx_description
1 polymer ?
#
loop_
_entity_poly.entity_id
_entity_poly.type
_entity_poly.pdbx_seq_one_letter_code
_entity_poly.pdbx_strand_id
1 'polypeptide(L)'
;KSMLKDLGIAILGTININKEILEKELVNNISYSFYNKSIRGAKGILIHLNTWQDVGISDSQAIVDILRNESGKNRDDIMFSIRIENNLKNRIECTFIAGKFKS
;
A
#
# COMPACT_ATOMS: atom_id res chain seq x y z
N LYS A 1 -14.01 0.96 13.42
CA LYS A 1 -14.69 1.97 12.57
C LYS A 1 -13.92 3.28 12.73
N SER A 2 -13.20 3.79 11.71
CA SER A 2 -12.92 5.25 11.61
C SER A 2 -12.21 5.68 10.31
N MET A 3 -11.18 4.97 9.82
CA MET A 3 -10.32 5.58 8.79
C MET A 3 -10.94 5.71 7.40
N LEU A 4 -11.67 4.69 6.94
CA LEU A 4 -12.40 4.73 5.67
C LEU A 4 -13.88 5.10 5.85
N LYS A 5 -14.30 5.38 7.09
CA LYS A 5 -15.69 5.68 7.40
C LYS A 5 -16.03 7.05 6.79
N ASP A 6 -17.16 7.14 6.13
CA ASP A 6 -17.66 8.38 5.50
C ASP A 6 -16.75 8.90 4.36
N LEU A 7 -15.77 8.10 3.90
CA LEU A 7 -15.01 8.32 2.67
C LEU A 7 -15.83 7.81 1.48
N GLY A 8 -15.91 8.60 0.41
CA GLY A 8 -16.70 8.30 -0.80
C GLY A 8 -16.04 7.25 -1.70
N ILE A 9 -15.43 7.70 -2.80
CA ILE A 9 -14.81 6.82 -3.81
C ILE A 9 -13.50 6.26 -3.26
N ALA A 10 -13.30 4.95 -3.37
CA ALA A 10 -12.05 4.30 -2.98
C ALA A 10 -11.27 3.83 -4.22
N ILE A 11 -9.94 4.00 -4.19
CA ILE A 11 -9.02 3.42 -5.16
C ILE A 11 -8.46 2.15 -4.53
N LEU A 12 -8.61 1.03 -5.24
CA LEU A 12 -7.94 -0.22 -4.93
C LEU A 12 -6.69 -0.34 -5.80
N GLY A 13 -5.56 -0.60 -5.16
CA GLY A 13 -4.33 -0.91 -5.87
C GLY A 13 -3.59 -2.07 -5.23
N THR A 14 -2.76 -2.71 -6.04
CA THR A 14 -1.90 -3.81 -5.63
C THR A 14 -0.47 -3.54 -6.06
N ILE A 15 0.45 -4.09 -5.28
CA ILE A 15 1.87 -4.06 -5.54
C ILE A 15 2.37 -5.49 -5.29
N ASN A 16 3.17 -6.01 -6.21
CA ASN A 16 3.75 -7.33 -6.10
C ASN A 16 5.21 -7.25 -6.52
N ILE A 17 6.12 -7.53 -5.59
CA ILE A 17 7.54 -7.25 -5.78
C ILE A 17 8.34 -8.46 -5.33
N ASN A 18 9.33 -8.81 -6.14
CA ASN A 18 10.40 -9.70 -5.73
C ASN A 18 11.47 -8.89 -4.97
N LYS A 19 11.97 -9.38 -3.84
CA LYS A 19 12.91 -8.67 -2.95
C LYS A 19 14.11 -8.07 -3.68
N GLU A 20 14.61 -8.74 -4.72
CA GLU A 20 15.71 -8.26 -5.56
C GLU A 20 15.42 -6.93 -6.31
N ILE A 21 14.14 -6.56 -6.45
CA ILE A 21 13.65 -5.39 -7.20
C ILE A 21 13.35 -4.20 -6.28
N LEU A 22 13.26 -4.41 -4.95
CA LEU A 22 12.67 -3.47 -3.99
C LEU A 22 13.34 -2.08 -4.01
N GLU A 23 14.64 -2.01 -4.29
CA GLU A 23 15.40 -0.76 -4.25
C GLU A 23 15.19 0.15 -5.47
N LYS A 24 14.74 -0.36 -6.64
CA LYS A 24 14.78 0.45 -7.87
C LYS A 24 13.45 0.90 -8.48
N GLU A 25 12.32 0.19 -8.35
CA GLU A 25 11.11 0.61 -9.10
C GLU A 25 9.78 0.24 -8.43
N LEU A 26 9.61 0.55 -7.15
CA LEU A 26 8.38 0.21 -6.43
C LEU A 26 7.12 0.92 -6.98
N VAL A 27 7.26 2.19 -7.36
CA VAL A 27 6.17 3.03 -7.88
C VAL A 27 5.67 2.53 -9.24
N ASN A 28 6.57 2.00 -10.08
CA ASN A 28 6.22 1.46 -11.39
C ASN A 28 5.45 0.12 -11.29
N ASN A 29 5.54 -0.56 -10.15
CA ASN A 29 4.86 -1.84 -9.90
C ASN A 29 3.47 -1.68 -9.25
N ILE A 30 2.98 -0.44 -9.10
CA ILE A 30 1.62 -0.19 -8.62
C ILE A 30 0.63 -0.50 -9.75
N SER A 31 -0.21 -1.51 -9.54
CA SER A 31 -1.36 -1.80 -10.39
C SER A 31 -2.64 -1.23 -9.77
N TYR A 32 -3.39 -0.46 -10.55
CA TYR A 32 -4.68 0.11 -10.13
C TYR A 32 -5.82 -0.68 -10.77
N SER A 33 -6.79 -1.14 -9.96
CA SER A 33 -7.91 -1.93 -10.46
C SER A 33 -8.98 -1.10 -11.20
N PHE A 34 -8.92 0.23 -11.13
CA PHE A 34 -9.88 1.15 -11.76
C PHE A 34 -9.17 2.28 -12.52
N TYR A 35 -9.90 3.01 -13.37
CA TYR A 35 -9.38 4.07 -14.26
C TYR A 35 -8.53 5.17 -13.58
N ASN A 36 -8.68 5.39 -12.27
CA ASN A 36 -7.87 6.36 -11.53
C ASN A 36 -6.48 5.79 -11.19
N LYS A 37 -5.46 6.28 -11.90
CA LYS A 37 -4.05 5.85 -11.77
C LYS A 37 -3.26 6.59 -10.67
N SER A 38 -3.93 7.22 -9.70
CA SER A 38 -3.22 8.00 -8.68
C SER A 38 -3.91 8.01 -7.33
N ILE A 39 -3.14 7.62 -6.30
CA ILE A 39 -3.51 7.76 -4.88
C ILE A 39 -3.40 9.19 -4.34
N ARG A 40 -2.88 10.14 -5.13
CA ARG A 40 -2.76 11.54 -4.72
C ARG A 40 -4.13 12.13 -4.39
N GLY A 41 -4.19 12.87 -3.28
CA GLY A 41 -5.43 13.48 -2.78
C GLY A 41 -6.34 12.53 -2.01
N ALA A 42 -5.90 11.30 -1.71
CA ALA A 42 -6.56 10.46 -0.72
C ALA A 42 -6.62 11.18 0.64
N LYS A 43 -7.64 10.87 1.46
CA LYS A 43 -7.72 11.38 2.84
C LYS A 43 -7.30 10.36 3.89
N GLY A 44 -7.28 9.07 3.53
CA GLY A 44 -6.71 8.01 4.34
C GLY A 44 -6.40 6.79 3.49
N ILE A 45 -5.42 5.99 3.92
CA ILE A 45 -4.96 4.80 3.18
C ILE A 45 -4.81 3.62 4.10
N LEU A 46 -5.48 2.53 3.74
CA LEU A 46 -5.34 1.23 4.38
C LEU A 46 -4.39 0.37 3.55
N ILE A 47 -3.35 -0.18 4.17
CA ILE A 47 -2.32 -0.99 3.51
C ILE A 47 -2.29 -2.38 4.13
N HIS A 48 -2.40 -3.42 3.32
CA HIS A 48 -2.29 -4.80 3.72
C HIS A 48 -1.07 -5.42 3.05
N LEU A 49 -0.08 -5.81 3.85
CA LEU A 49 1.14 -6.46 3.40
C LEU A 49 1.07 -7.95 3.72
N ASN A 50 1.32 -8.80 2.73
CA ASN A 50 1.58 -10.22 2.91
C ASN A 50 3.04 -10.50 2.59
N THR A 51 3.73 -11.23 3.46
CA THR A 51 5.17 -11.41 3.34
C THR A 51 5.67 -12.69 3.99
N TRP A 52 6.87 -13.16 3.67
CA TRP A 52 7.48 -14.32 4.34
C TRP A 52 8.04 -13.95 5.71
N GLN A 53 8.18 -14.94 6.60
CA GLN A 53 8.60 -14.71 8.00
C GLN A 53 9.95 -13.98 8.11
N ASP A 54 10.88 -14.27 7.20
CA ASP A 54 12.21 -13.62 7.15
C ASP A 54 12.22 -12.32 6.36
N VAL A 55 11.08 -11.91 5.80
CA VAL A 55 10.98 -10.58 5.21
C VAL A 55 10.88 -9.57 6.33
N GLY A 56 11.84 -8.65 6.33
CA GLY A 56 12.07 -7.74 7.43
C GLY A 56 10.94 -6.72 7.59
N ILE A 57 10.79 -6.26 8.82
CA ILE A 57 10.03 -5.04 9.16
C ILE A 57 10.50 -3.88 8.27
N SER A 58 11.79 -3.81 7.94
CA SER A 58 12.40 -2.77 7.10
C SER A 58 11.81 -2.71 5.68
N ASP A 59 11.63 -3.86 5.02
CA ASP A 59 11.08 -3.90 3.65
C ASP A 59 9.60 -3.49 3.64
N SER A 60 8.86 -3.96 4.64
CA SER A 60 7.46 -3.58 4.86
C SER A 60 7.32 -2.08 5.11
N GLN A 61 8.22 -1.51 5.91
CA GLN A 61 8.26 -0.09 6.23
C GLN A 61 8.55 0.76 4.98
N ALA A 62 9.49 0.32 4.13
CA ALA A 62 9.81 1.01 2.88
C ALA A 62 8.58 1.13 1.95
N ILE A 63 7.79 0.05 1.81
CA ILE A 63 6.56 0.06 1.01
C ILE A 63 5.53 1.04 1.58
N VAL A 64 5.34 1.03 2.90
CA VAL A 64 4.43 1.96 3.58
C VAL A 64 4.86 3.41 3.38
N ASP A 65 6.16 3.71 3.50
CA ASP A 65 6.70 5.06 3.30
C ASP A 65 6.54 5.54 1.86
N ILE A 66 6.73 4.65 0.87
CA ILE A 66 6.52 4.98 -0.54
C ILE A 66 5.06 5.32 -0.81
N LEU A 67 4.11 4.47 -0.37
CA LEU A 67 2.68 4.73 -0.54
C LEU A 67 2.22 6.00 0.19
N ARG A 68 2.81 6.30 1.35
CA ARG A 68 2.57 7.56 2.06
C ARG A 68 3.07 8.76 1.25
N ASN A 69 4.28 8.69 0.71
CA ASN A 69 4.89 9.78 -0.05
C ASN A 69 4.12 10.03 -1.36
N GLU A 70 3.79 8.99 -2.11
CA GLU A 70 3.01 9.06 -3.36
C GLU A 70 1.60 9.64 -3.15
N SER A 71 1.01 9.44 -1.98
CA SER A 71 -0.30 9.98 -1.64
C SER A 71 -0.28 11.38 -1.03
N GLY A 72 0.88 11.84 -0.57
CA GLY A 72 1.06 13.11 0.16
C GLY A 72 0.37 13.11 1.53
N LYS A 73 0.31 11.95 2.21
CA LYS A 73 -0.35 11.76 3.50
C LYS A 73 0.63 11.82 4.68
N ASN A 74 0.09 12.13 5.86
CA ASN A 74 0.85 12.03 7.11
C ASN A 74 0.73 10.61 7.69
N ARG A 75 1.55 10.28 8.68
CA ARG A 75 1.53 8.96 9.33
C ARG A 75 0.16 8.63 9.94
N ASP A 76 -0.53 9.63 10.49
CA ASP A 76 -1.84 9.46 11.13
C ASP A 76 -2.98 9.16 10.14
N ASP A 77 -2.76 9.42 8.85
CA ASP A 77 -3.70 9.13 7.76
C ASP A 77 -3.51 7.72 7.19
N ILE A 78 -2.53 6.96 7.70
CA ILE A 78 -2.16 5.63 7.21
C ILE A 78 -2.44 4.59 8.31
N MET A 79 -3.14 3.53 7.95
CA MET A 79 -3.24 2.32 8.76
C MET A 79 -2.70 1.16 7.94
N PHE A 80 -1.85 0.33 8.56
CA PHE A 80 -1.30 -0.83 7.88
C PHE A 80 -1.39 -2.09 8.73
N SER A 81 -1.40 -3.24 8.06
CA SER A 81 -1.30 -4.55 8.68
C SER A 81 -0.29 -5.40 7.93
N ILE A 82 0.39 -6.29 8.63
CA ILE A 82 1.31 -7.27 8.06
C ILE A 82 0.79 -8.66 8.37
N ARG A 83 0.79 -9.54 7.36
CA ARG A 83 0.53 -10.97 7.50
C ARG A 83 1.73 -11.76 7.02
N ILE A 84 2.11 -12.75 7.80
CA ILE A 84 3.17 -13.71 7.44
C ILE A 84 2.54 -14.87 6.67
N GLU A 85 3.06 -15.17 5.49
CA GLU A 85 2.57 -16.19 4.56
C GLU A 85 3.74 -17.07 4.06
N ASN A 86 3.57 -18.38 4.19
CA ASN A 86 4.66 -19.33 4.00
C ASN A 86 5.05 -19.57 2.52
N ASN A 87 4.27 -19.07 1.57
CA ASN A 87 4.51 -19.21 0.14
C ASN A 87 5.22 -17.99 -0.47
N LEU A 88 5.62 -16.99 0.33
CA LEU A 88 6.14 -15.70 -0.13
C LEU A 88 7.65 -15.48 0.09
N LYS A 89 8.48 -16.55 0.11
CA LYS A 89 9.91 -16.50 0.51
C LYS A 89 10.72 -15.28 0.04
N ASN A 90 10.55 -14.87 -1.21
CA ASN A 90 11.25 -13.71 -1.80
C ASN A 90 10.29 -12.65 -2.35
N ARG A 91 9.02 -12.67 -1.95
CA ARG A 91 7.97 -11.84 -2.53
C ARG A 91 7.26 -11.06 -1.44
N ILE A 92 6.94 -9.81 -1.74
CA ILE A 92 6.01 -9.02 -0.94
C ILE A 92 4.81 -8.72 -1.81
N GLU A 93 3.64 -9.04 -1.28
CA GLU A 93 2.38 -8.61 -1.85
C GLU A 93 1.81 -7.51 -0.98
N CYS A 94 1.34 -6.47 -1.62
CA CYS A 94 0.70 -5.35 -0.96
C CYS A 94 -0.61 -5.08 -1.67
N THR A 95 -1.69 -4.94 -0.90
CA THR A 95 -2.96 -4.40 -1.37
C THR A 95 -3.27 -3.16 -0.57
N PHE A 96 -3.72 -2.09 -1.22
CA PHE A 96 -4.09 -0.88 -0.50
C PHE A 96 -5.41 -0.31 -0.99
N ILE A 97 -6.10 0.37 -0.08
CA ILE A 97 -7.34 1.10 -0.33
C ILE A 97 -7.11 2.56 0.04
N ALA A 98 -7.26 3.46 -0.93
CA ALA A 98 -7.14 4.89 -0.71
C ALA A 98 -8.51 5.57 -0.89
N GLY A 99 -9.07 6.09 0.20
CA GLY A 99 -10.38 6.74 0.18
C GLY A 99 -10.32 8.22 -0.19
N LYS A 100 -11.19 8.65 -1.11
CA LYS A 100 -11.42 10.05 -1.54
C LYS A 100 -12.84 10.46 -1.14
N PHE A 101 -13.03 11.66 -0.58
CA PHE A 101 -14.38 12.20 -0.36
C PHE A 101 -15.04 12.52 -1.71
N LYS A 102 -16.37 12.40 -1.77
CA LYS A 102 -17.16 13.05 -2.84
C LYS A 102 -16.91 14.55 -2.75
N SER A 103 -16.56 15.17 -3.88
CA SER A 103 -16.72 16.61 -4.09
C SER A 103 -18.18 17.01 -3.93
#